data_AF-F2DBF0-F1
#
_entry.id   AF-F2DBF0-F1
#
_cell.length_a   1.000
_cell.length_b   1.000
_cell.length_c   1.000
_cell.angle_alpha   90.00
_cell.angle_beta   90.00
_cell.angle_gamma   90.00
#
_symmetry.space_group_name_H-M   'P 1'
#
loop_
_entity.id
_entity.type
_entity.pdbx_description
1 polymer ?
#
loop_
_entity_poly.entity_id
_entity_poly.type
_entity_poly.pdbx_seq_one_letter_code
_entity_poly.pdbx_strand_id
1 'polypeptide(L)'
;MDEACDLKVRVNGRHTLLLHQSVVCAFSGRLRAMAAREKKAKGRGRKEALVSIELDGFPGGGEGFELVARFCYGDGRLPPLRPADVPLLHCAAAFLEMTEEVRAGNLLAQAEAFVDDGLCYWTWADVLAAVKSCESFAAYASGLQEKLLSALFSRTDAGGETPKSNCSSSSTCSSSSQETVGGRPSSAAKTPESVKPSCLSGGREWWFDDVASLSPPTLEKAMKVLGCHGADNKNLTLTRFLLHYLRCTATLRKANDSGGSILAGLADTAVHGVALAGGGGAFSCRGLFSALRTVSAAGLSRECRRKLETLVGRMLDQATLDDLLVSGDGGGVYDVSLVMRLVRVFVSSVEEAGSPSSSQRMRKAGRLVDKYLAEISPDQGLRVSRFLAVAESLPDSARDCYDGVYRALDIYLESHAELTVEERATLCRCLNYEKLTLEACKDLARNRLIPPRIAVQALSLQRPPDALKNPLSSPTPKRVVPDDEKEKEVLRLNLRRMQGRVAELEMVCKEMRGQMKLSPRAAAKGNKALAGRGLPWMC
;
A
#
# COMPACT_ATOMS: atom_id res chain seq x y z
N MET A 1 -59.37 -11.86 30.24
CA MET A 1 -59.54 -13.32 30.17
C MET A 1 -58.16 -13.91 29.95
N ASP A 2 -57.63 -14.64 30.93
CA ASP A 2 -56.42 -15.44 30.74
C ASP A 2 -56.83 -16.70 29.95
N GLU A 3 -56.89 -16.57 28.62
CA GLU A 3 -56.94 -17.76 27.76
C GLU A 3 -55.61 -18.50 27.89
N ALA A 4 -55.68 -19.83 27.99
CA ALA A 4 -54.47 -20.64 28.05
C ALA A 4 -53.78 -20.63 26.67
N CYS A 5 -52.46 -20.45 26.65
CA CYS A 5 -51.67 -20.51 25.42
C CYS A 5 -51.87 -21.85 24.69
N ASP A 6 -52.27 -21.80 23.42
CA ASP A 6 -52.59 -22.95 22.57
C ASP A 6 -51.47 -23.31 21.57
N LEU A 7 -50.39 -22.52 21.55
CA LEU A 7 -49.21 -22.72 20.71
C LEU A 7 -47.91 -22.75 21.53
N LYS A 8 -47.07 -23.76 21.28
CA LYS A 8 -45.70 -23.88 21.79
C LYS A 8 -44.73 -23.75 20.63
N VAL A 9 -43.86 -22.74 20.66
CA VAL A 9 -42.82 -22.54 19.66
C VAL A 9 -41.45 -22.80 20.27
N ARG A 10 -40.71 -23.76 19.71
CA ARG A 10 -39.34 -24.09 20.10
C ARG A 10 -38.38 -23.48 19.07
N VAL A 11 -37.63 -22.46 19.47
CA VAL A 11 -36.68 -21.71 18.61
C VAL A 11 -35.26 -22.25 18.80
N ASN A 12 -34.65 -22.72 17.71
CA ASN A 12 -33.29 -23.23 17.63
C ASN A 12 -32.93 -24.26 18.71
N GLY A 13 -33.92 -25.04 19.18
CA GLY A 13 -33.75 -26.05 20.23
C GLY A 13 -33.39 -25.54 21.63
N ARG A 14 -33.32 -24.23 21.84
CA ARG A 14 -32.86 -23.63 23.11
C ARG A 14 -33.94 -22.85 23.84
N HIS A 15 -34.82 -22.16 23.12
CA HIS A 15 -35.85 -21.31 23.71
C HIS A 15 -37.22 -21.86 23.38
N THR A 16 -38.11 -21.89 24.38
CA THR A 16 -39.49 -22.35 24.22
C THR A 16 -40.42 -21.24 24.70
N LEU A 17 -41.36 -20.86 23.84
CA LEU A 17 -42.34 -19.82 24.12
C LEU A 17 -43.75 -20.40 24.01
N LEU A 18 -44.62 -20.04 24.95
CA LEU A 18 -46.04 -20.39 24.94
C LEU A 18 -46.84 -19.15 24.51
N LEU A 19 -47.59 -19.27 23.43
CA LEU A 19 -48.22 -18.17 22.71
C LEU A 19 -49.65 -18.52 22.32
N HIS A 20 -50.39 -17.52 21.86
CA HIS A 20 -51.70 -17.67 21.26
C HIS A 20 -51.57 -17.83 19.75
N GLN A 21 -52.05 -18.95 19.23
CA GLN A 21 -52.03 -19.26 17.80
C GLN A 21 -52.79 -18.20 17.00
N SER A 22 -53.94 -17.76 17.50
CA SER A 22 -54.79 -16.73 16.87
C SER A 22 -54.02 -15.43 16.63
N VAL A 23 -53.20 -15.01 17.60
CA VAL A 23 -52.40 -13.79 17.54
C VAL A 23 -51.26 -13.96 16.54
N VAL A 24 -50.35 -14.91 16.77
CA VAL A 24 -49.10 -14.98 15.99
C VAL A 24 -49.35 -15.45 14.54
N CYS A 25 -50.31 -16.34 14.30
CA CYS A 25 -50.66 -16.77 12.95
C CYS A 25 -51.41 -15.71 12.15
N ALA A 26 -51.97 -14.67 12.78
CA ALA A 26 -52.55 -13.54 12.07
C ALA A 26 -51.48 -12.74 11.31
N PHE A 27 -50.24 -12.72 11.80
CA PHE A 27 -49.15 -11.95 11.22
C PHE A 27 -48.13 -12.80 10.44
N SER A 28 -47.92 -14.07 10.81
CA SER A 28 -46.93 -14.94 10.13
C SER A 28 -47.58 -15.98 9.23
N GLY A 29 -47.26 -15.92 7.94
CA GLY A 29 -47.67 -16.92 6.94
C GLY A 29 -47.06 -18.29 7.25
N ARG A 30 -45.77 -18.32 7.57
CA ARG A 30 -45.05 -19.57 7.85
C ARG A 30 -45.55 -20.27 9.11
N LEU A 31 -45.77 -19.55 10.21
CA LEU A 31 -46.31 -20.13 11.44
C LEU A 31 -47.74 -20.63 11.25
N ARG A 32 -48.57 -19.89 10.50
CA ARG A 32 -49.92 -20.33 10.13
C ARG A 32 -49.87 -21.65 9.36
N ALA A 33 -48.98 -21.77 8.38
CA ALA A 33 -48.81 -22.98 7.58
C ALA A 33 -48.31 -24.17 8.43
N MET A 34 -47.31 -23.95 9.29
CA MET A 34 -46.77 -24.99 10.17
C MET A 34 -47.81 -25.45 11.20
N ALA A 35 -48.55 -24.53 11.82
CA ALA A 35 -49.63 -24.87 12.75
C ALA A 35 -50.75 -25.67 12.08
N ALA A 36 -51.11 -25.33 10.84
CA ALA A 36 -52.11 -26.07 10.07
C ALA A 36 -51.66 -27.49 9.73
N ARG A 37 -50.37 -27.69 9.40
CA ARG A 37 -49.78 -29.01 9.14
C ARG A 37 -49.79 -29.88 10.39
N GLU A 38 -49.38 -29.33 11.54
CA GLU A 38 -49.42 -30.03 12.82
C GLU A 38 -50.84 -30.47 13.22
N LYS A 39 -51.84 -29.59 13.03
CA LYS A 39 -53.25 -29.93 13.29
C LYS A 39 -53.75 -31.04 12.36
N LYS A 40 -53.34 -31.06 11.09
CA LYS A 40 -53.68 -32.14 10.16
C LYS A 40 -53.02 -33.47 10.55
N ALA A 41 -51.77 -33.43 11.00
CA ALA A 41 -51.02 -34.63 11.39
C ALA A 41 -51.59 -35.33 12.64
N LYS A 42 -52.14 -34.56 13.61
CA LYS A 42 -52.67 -35.11 14.87
C LYS A 42 -54.08 -35.72 14.79
N GLY A 43 -54.78 -35.60 13.66
CA GLY A 43 -56.12 -36.16 13.45
C GLY A 43 -57.24 -35.44 14.24
N ARG A 44 -58.47 -35.46 13.72
CA ARG A 44 -59.64 -34.68 14.20
C ARG A 44 -60.19 -35.09 15.59
N GLY A 45 -59.56 -36.03 16.29
CA GLY A 45 -60.14 -36.74 17.44
C GLY A 45 -59.56 -36.41 18.84
N ARG A 46 -58.50 -35.60 18.96
CA ARG A 46 -57.87 -35.29 20.26
C ARG A 46 -58.19 -33.85 20.67
N LYS A 47 -59.09 -33.69 21.65
CA LYS A 47 -59.41 -32.38 22.26
C LYS A 47 -58.14 -31.67 22.73
N GLU A 48 -58.00 -30.40 22.35
CA GLU A 48 -57.12 -29.36 22.95
C GLU A 48 -55.66 -29.76 23.20
N ALA A 49 -55.03 -30.49 22.28
CA ALA A 49 -53.59 -30.71 22.36
C ALA A 49 -52.83 -29.46 21.87
N LEU A 50 -52.04 -28.85 22.76
CA LEU A 50 -51.06 -27.79 22.47
C LEU A 50 -50.33 -28.07 21.14
N VAL A 51 -50.42 -27.12 20.19
CA VAL A 51 -49.71 -27.22 18.92
C VAL A 51 -48.23 -26.91 19.19
N SER A 52 -47.32 -27.80 18.79
CA SER A 52 -45.88 -27.61 19.02
C SER A 52 -45.19 -27.42 17.67
N ILE A 53 -44.50 -26.29 17.50
CA ILE A 53 -43.77 -25.95 16.28
C ILE A 53 -42.29 -25.81 16.62
N GLU A 54 -41.44 -26.30 15.74
CA GLU A 54 -39.98 -26.19 15.86
C GLU A 54 -39.47 -25.28 14.76
N LEU A 55 -38.77 -24.21 15.16
CA LEU A 55 -38.13 -23.25 14.25
C LEU A 55 -36.63 -23.45 14.31
N ASP A 56 -36.10 -24.22 13.35
CA ASP A 56 -34.67 -24.42 13.21
C ASP A 56 -34.05 -23.36 12.29
N GLY A 57 -32.92 -22.80 12.73
CA GLY A 57 -32.20 -21.76 11.99
C GLY A 57 -32.86 -20.37 12.00
N PHE A 58 -33.73 -20.09 12.98
CA PHE A 58 -34.38 -18.79 13.09
C PHE A 58 -33.35 -17.67 13.39
N PRO A 59 -33.31 -16.59 12.58
CA PRO A 59 -32.36 -15.49 12.77
C PRO A 59 -32.68 -14.71 14.06
N GLY A 60 -31.65 -14.42 14.86
CA GLY A 60 -31.79 -13.71 16.14
C GLY A 60 -32.18 -14.59 17.33
N GLY A 61 -32.36 -15.90 17.12
CA GLY A 61 -32.63 -16.85 18.20
C GLY A 61 -33.90 -16.53 19.00
N GLY A 62 -33.93 -16.94 20.27
CA GLY A 62 -35.10 -16.75 21.13
C GLY A 62 -35.43 -15.27 21.38
N GLU A 63 -34.39 -14.46 21.61
CA GLU A 63 -34.54 -13.01 21.86
C GLU A 63 -35.13 -12.28 20.64
N GLY A 64 -34.64 -12.61 19.45
CA GLY A 64 -35.21 -12.08 18.22
C GLY A 64 -36.67 -12.48 18.02
N PHE A 65 -37.02 -13.72 18.37
CA PHE A 65 -38.39 -14.20 18.27
C PHE A 65 -39.29 -13.51 19.30
N GLU A 66 -38.77 -13.17 20.47
CA GLU A 66 -39.52 -12.39 21.47
C GLU A 66 -39.90 -11.01 20.94
N LEU A 67 -39.01 -10.33 20.22
CA LEU A 67 -39.34 -9.05 19.59
C LEU A 67 -40.45 -9.19 18.55
N VAL A 68 -40.42 -10.26 17.75
CA VAL A 68 -41.50 -10.60 16.82
C VAL A 68 -42.81 -10.87 17.57
N ALA A 69 -42.76 -11.62 18.66
CA ALA A 69 -43.94 -11.90 19.47
C ALA A 69 -44.53 -10.59 20.04
N ARG A 70 -43.69 -9.70 20.58
CA ARG A 70 -44.12 -8.38 21.08
C ARG A 70 -44.82 -7.56 19.99
N PHE A 71 -44.33 -7.58 18.76
CA PHE A 71 -45.00 -6.94 17.62
C PHE A 71 -46.40 -7.55 17.37
N CYS A 72 -46.51 -8.88 17.33
CA CYS A 72 -47.79 -9.56 17.10
C CYS A 72 -48.81 -9.25 18.22
N TYR A 73 -48.36 -9.26 19.49
CA TYR A 73 -49.22 -8.95 20.64
C TYR A 73 -49.51 -7.45 20.80
N GLY A 74 -48.67 -6.58 20.23
CA GLY A 74 -48.90 -5.14 20.12
C GLY A 74 -49.80 -4.74 18.96
N ASP A 75 -50.57 -5.69 18.41
CA ASP A 75 -51.45 -5.52 17.23
C ASP A 75 -50.72 -4.94 16.01
N GLY A 76 -49.48 -5.38 15.78
CA GLY A 76 -48.67 -4.93 14.66
C GLY A 76 -48.04 -3.55 14.86
N ARG A 77 -47.94 -3.05 16.10
CA ARG A 77 -47.16 -1.84 16.39
C ARG A 77 -45.72 -2.22 16.71
N LEU A 78 -44.78 -1.59 16.00
CA LEU A 78 -43.36 -1.74 16.30
C LEU A 78 -43.00 -1.18 17.68
N PRO A 79 -42.24 -1.92 18.51
CA PRO A 79 -41.65 -1.36 19.73
C PRO A 79 -40.58 -0.30 19.37
N PRO A 80 -40.17 0.55 20.32
CA PRO A 80 -39.05 1.47 20.12
C PRO A 80 -37.82 0.73 19.60
N LEU A 81 -37.40 1.07 18.39
CA LEU A 81 -36.41 0.35 17.62
C LEU A 81 -35.13 1.14 17.51
N ARG A 82 -34.00 0.49 17.82
CA ARG A 82 -32.68 1.05 17.51
C ARG A 82 -32.28 0.62 16.10
N PRO A 83 -31.55 1.44 15.35
CA PRO A 83 -31.00 1.09 14.03
C PRO A 83 -30.29 -0.27 13.98
N ALA A 84 -29.56 -0.63 15.04
CA ALA A 84 -28.84 -1.91 15.15
C ALA A 84 -29.74 -3.16 15.23
N ASP A 85 -30.99 -3.01 15.69
CA ASP A 85 -31.93 -4.12 15.87
C ASP A 85 -32.75 -4.40 14.60
N VAL A 86 -32.77 -3.44 13.65
CA VAL A 86 -33.56 -3.52 12.41
C VAL A 86 -33.15 -4.69 11.52
N PRO A 87 -31.86 -4.97 11.27
CA PRO A 87 -31.47 -6.11 10.44
C PRO A 87 -31.95 -7.45 10.97
N LEU A 88 -31.94 -7.62 12.30
CA LEU A 88 -32.46 -8.81 12.95
C LEU A 88 -33.96 -8.95 12.69
N LEU A 89 -34.73 -7.89 12.90
CA LEU A 89 -36.18 -7.91 12.69
C LEU A 89 -36.55 -8.13 11.23
N HIS A 90 -35.85 -7.48 10.31
CA HIS A 90 -36.03 -7.68 8.88
C HIS A 90 -35.81 -9.16 8.50
N CYS A 91 -34.72 -9.76 8.97
CA CYS A 91 -34.43 -11.17 8.70
C CYS A 91 -35.46 -12.12 9.35
N ALA A 92 -35.88 -11.82 10.58
CA ALA A 92 -36.89 -12.57 11.29
C ALA A 92 -38.26 -12.51 10.59
N ALA A 93 -38.66 -11.32 10.14
CA ALA A 93 -39.90 -11.09 9.40
C ALA A 93 -39.90 -11.81 8.05
N ALA A 94 -38.78 -11.72 7.31
CA ALA A 94 -38.61 -12.46 6.06
C ALA A 94 -38.66 -13.98 6.28
N PHE A 95 -37.98 -14.50 7.31
CA PHE A 95 -37.98 -15.93 7.64
C PHE A 95 -39.37 -16.46 8.01
N LEU A 96 -40.19 -15.64 8.69
CA LEU A 96 -41.54 -16.00 9.13
C LEU A 96 -42.64 -15.66 8.12
N GLU A 97 -42.27 -15.16 6.94
CA GLU A 97 -43.20 -14.71 5.90
C GLU A 97 -44.21 -13.69 6.47
N MET A 98 -43.71 -12.71 7.22
CA MET A 98 -44.51 -11.60 7.77
C MET A 98 -44.57 -10.44 6.76
N THR A 99 -45.18 -10.71 5.62
CA THR A 99 -45.29 -9.80 4.47
C THR A 99 -46.66 -9.10 4.43
N GLU A 100 -46.78 -8.12 3.53
CA GLU A 100 -48.05 -7.42 3.23
C GLU A 100 -49.14 -8.37 2.72
N GLU A 101 -48.79 -9.51 2.12
CA GLU A 101 -49.73 -10.52 1.66
C GLU A 101 -50.50 -11.18 2.81
N VAL A 102 -49.89 -11.25 3.99
CA VAL A 102 -50.49 -11.86 5.18
C VAL A 102 -51.35 -10.84 5.92
N ARG A 103 -50.87 -9.60 6.04
CA ARG A 103 -51.56 -8.49 6.70
C ARG A 103 -50.98 -7.16 6.21
N ALA A 104 -51.82 -6.15 6.01
CA ALA A 104 -51.34 -4.81 5.66
C ALA A 104 -50.53 -4.18 6.81
N GLY A 105 -49.42 -3.54 6.48
CA GLY A 105 -48.47 -2.97 7.44
C GLY A 105 -47.83 -4.05 8.32
N ASN A 106 -47.36 -5.14 7.75
CA ASN A 106 -46.73 -6.21 8.52
C ASN A 106 -45.28 -5.87 8.87
N LEU A 107 -44.66 -6.72 9.70
CA LEU A 107 -43.34 -6.46 10.28
C LEU A 107 -42.26 -6.21 9.22
N LEU A 108 -42.27 -6.95 8.10
CA LEU A 108 -41.27 -6.76 7.05
C LEU A 108 -41.37 -5.37 6.42
N ALA A 109 -42.57 -4.95 6.00
CA ALA A 109 -42.79 -3.65 5.39
C ALA A 109 -42.54 -2.50 6.37
N GLN A 110 -42.91 -2.66 7.64
CA GLN A 110 -42.60 -1.64 8.66
C GLN A 110 -41.09 -1.54 8.93
N ALA A 111 -40.35 -2.66 8.91
CA ALA A 111 -38.91 -2.64 9.05
C ALA A 111 -38.21 -2.00 7.84
N GLU A 112 -38.69 -2.26 6.63
CA GLU A 112 -38.20 -1.60 5.41
C GLU A 112 -38.51 -0.11 5.40
N ALA A 113 -39.75 0.29 5.75
CA ALA A 113 -40.14 1.69 5.88
C ALA A 113 -39.32 2.42 6.95
N PHE A 114 -39.01 1.78 8.09
CA PHE A 114 -38.15 2.37 9.11
C PHE A 114 -36.75 2.70 8.60
N VAL A 115 -36.21 1.87 7.69
CA VAL A 115 -34.93 2.15 7.02
C VAL A 115 -35.11 3.23 5.97
N ASP A 116 -36.08 3.09 5.06
CA ASP A 116 -36.25 4.00 3.93
C ASP A 116 -36.60 5.43 4.40
N ASP A 117 -37.41 5.58 5.46
CA ASP A 117 -37.80 6.88 6.03
C ASP A 117 -36.78 7.41 7.06
N GLY A 118 -36.10 6.50 7.77
CA GLY A 118 -35.23 6.85 8.91
C GLY A 118 -33.76 7.05 8.58
N LEU A 119 -33.26 6.43 7.51
CA LEU A 119 -31.83 6.32 7.23
C LEU A 119 -31.14 7.68 7.02
N CYS A 120 -31.85 8.71 6.58
CA CYS A 120 -31.31 10.06 6.47
C CYS A 120 -31.05 10.73 7.83
N TYR A 121 -31.72 10.30 8.90
CA TYR A 121 -31.59 10.84 10.26
C TYR A 121 -30.63 10.03 11.15
N TRP A 122 -30.23 8.83 10.73
CA TRP A 122 -29.34 7.98 11.51
C TRP A 122 -27.93 8.58 11.58
N THR A 123 -27.28 8.49 12.74
CA THR A 123 -25.87 8.90 12.87
C THR A 123 -24.95 7.93 12.12
N TRP A 124 -23.68 8.30 11.92
CA TRP A 124 -22.67 7.37 11.38
C TRP A 124 -22.57 6.09 12.22
N ALA A 125 -22.55 6.22 13.55
CA ALA A 125 -22.47 5.10 14.46
C ALA A 125 -23.67 4.16 14.34
N ASP A 126 -24.87 4.73 14.14
CA ASP A 126 -26.10 3.95 13.94
C ASP A 126 -26.07 3.11 12.67
N VAL A 127 -25.65 3.70 11.54
CA VAL A 127 -25.53 2.98 10.26
C VAL A 127 -24.46 1.90 10.37
N LEU A 128 -23.30 2.21 10.96
CA LEU A 128 -22.23 1.23 11.15
C LEU A 128 -22.67 0.07 12.06
N ALA A 129 -23.41 0.35 13.13
CA ALA A 129 -23.95 -0.66 14.02
C ALA A 129 -24.98 -1.56 13.30
N ALA A 130 -25.85 -0.97 12.46
CA ALA A 130 -26.78 -1.72 11.62
C ALA A 130 -26.04 -2.63 10.62
N VAL A 131 -25.01 -2.13 9.92
CA VAL A 131 -24.18 -2.94 9.00
C VAL A 131 -23.52 -4.11 9.74
N LYS A 132 -22.98 -3.89 10.95
CA LYS A 132 -22.39 -4.96 11.78
C LYS A 132 -23.43 -6.00 12.19
N SER A 133 -24.63 -5.57 12.53
CA SER A 133 -25.73 -6.47 12.87
C SER A 133 -26.11 -7.38 11.68
N CYS A 134 -26.05 -6.87 10.44
CA CYS A 134 -26.26 -7.69 9.23
C CYS A 134 -25.25 -8.84 9.08
N GLU A 135 -24.04 -8.73 9.63
CA GLU A 135 -23.00 -9.78 9.48
C GLU A 135 -23.43 -11.11 10.10
N SER A 136 -24.23 -11.05 11.16
CA SER A 136 -24.79 -12.24 11.82
C SER A 136 -25.90 -12.93 11.00
N PHE A 137 -26.44 -12.24 9.98
CA PHE A 137 -27.63 -12.66 9.22
C PHE A 137 -27.47 -12.52 7.70
N ALA A 138 -26.23 -12.55 7.21
CA ALA A 138 -25.87 -12.19 5.83
C ALA A 138 -26.68 -12.92 4.74
N ALA A 139 -27.14 -14.15 5.00
CA ALA A 139 -27.96 -14.93 4.06
C ALA A 139 -29.36 -14.33 3.79
N TYR A 140 -29.97 -13.68 4.79
CA TYR A 140 -31.33 -13.13 4.72
C TYR A 140 -31.36 -11.60 4.56
N ALA A 141 -30.26 -10.93 4.90
CA ALA A 141 -30.17 -9.46 4.88
C ALA A 141 -29.63 -8.89 3.56
N SER A 142 -29.60 -9.65 2.46
CA SER A 142 -28.77 -9.29 1.31
C SER A 142 -29.08 -7.90 0.74
N GLY A 143 -30.34 -7.60 0.43
CA GLY A 143 -30.77 -6.29 -0.10
C GLY A 143 -30.69 -5.16 0.92
N LEU A 144 -31.08 -5.40 2.17
CA LEU A 144 -30.98 -4.41 3.24
C LEU A 144 -29.51 -4.01 3.51
N GLN A 145 -28.62 -4.98 3.55
CA GLN A 145 -27.19 -4.75 3.77
C GLN A 145 -26.60 -3.90 2.64
N GLU A 146 -27.02 -4.09 1.38
CA GLU A 146 -26.56 -3.26 0.26
C GLU A 146 -27.01 -1.80 0.40
N LYS A 147 -28.26 -1.56 0.79
CA LYS A 147 -28.79 -0.22 1.12
C LYS A 147 -28.01 0.45 2.26
N LEU A 148 -27.71 -0.29 3.33
CA LEU A 148 -26.97 0.23 4.48
C LEU A 148 -25.50 0.52 4.13
N LEU A 149 -24.86 -0.35 3.34
CA LEU A 149 -23.49 -0.12 2.86
C LEU A 149 -23.42 1.08 1.93
N SER A 150 -24.33 1.23 0.97
CA SER A 150 -24.35 2.39 0.08
C SER A 150 -24.57 3.69 0.86
N ALA A 151 -25.44 3.70 1.87
CA ALA A 151 -25.63 4.84 2.75
C ALA A 151 -24.43 5.13 3.67
N LEU A 152 -23.69 4.11 4.10
CA LEU A 152 -22.47 4.29 4.89
C LEU A 152 -21.40 5.01 4.06
N PHE A 153 -21.13 4.53 2.85
CA PHE A 153 -20.07 5.08 2.00
C PHE A 153 -20.48 6.38 1.28
N SER A 154 -21.76 6.64 1.04
CA SER A 154 -22.16 7.96 0.52
C SER A 154 -21.85 9.10 1.50
N ARG A 155 -21.80 8.80 2.80
CA ARG A 155 -21.42 9.76 3.86
C ARG A 155 -19.92 9.99 3.95
N THR A 156 -19.09 9.12 3.37
CA THR A 156 -17.63 9.31 3.36
C THR A 156 -17.20 10.35 2.33
N ASP A 157 -17.92 10.45 1.21
CA ASP A 157 -17.64 11.43 0.15
C ASP A 157 -18.16 12.84 0.50
N ALA A 158 -19.16 12.94 1.38
CA ALA A 158 -19.81 14.19 1.79
C ALA A 158 -19.01 15.03 2.80
N GLY A 159 -17.68 14.89 2.86
CA GLY A 159 -16.82 15.48 3.89
C GLY A 159 -17.07 16.98 4.13
N GLY A 160 -17.81 17.31 5.19
CA GLY A 160 -18.16 18.69 5.48
C GLY A 160 -19.11 18.99 6.64
N GLU A 161 -19.64 18.03 7.41
CA GLU A 161 -20.34 18.37 8.67
C GLU A 161 -19.81 17.54 9.83
N THR A 162 -18.94 18.18 10.60
CA THR A 162 -18.56 17.72 11.93
C THR A 162 -19.76 17.84 12.87
N PRO A 163 -20.19 16.78 13.58
CA PRO A 163 -20.90 16.97 14.82
C PRO A 163 -19.88 17.51 15.83
N LYS A 164 -20.07 18.77 16.26
CA LYS A 164 -19.39 19.32 17.44
C LYS A 164 -19.67 18.40 18.63
N SER A 165 -18.75 17.49 18.93
CA SER A 165 -18.65 16.85 20.23
C SER A 165 -17.36 17.33 20.88
N ASN A 166 -17.53 17.98 22.03
CA ASN A 166 -16.45 18.47 22.87
C ASN A 166 -15.61 17.31 23.38
N CYS A 167 -14.35 17.26 22.95
CA CYS A 167 -13.28 16.76 23.79
C CYS A 167 -12.06 17.67 23.57
N SER A 168 -12.03 18.76 24.33
CA SER A 168 -10.82 19.52 24.57
C SER A 168 -9.88 18.69 25.43
N SER A 169 -8.72 18.34 24.88
CA SER A 169 -7.48 18.20 25.66
C SER A 169 -6.34 18.65 24.76
N SER A 170 -6.07 19.94 24.87
CA SER A 170 -4.91 20.64 24.33
C SER A 170 -3.59 20.01 24.73
N SER A 171 -2.64 19.95 23.80
CA SER A 171 -1.29 20.45 24.07
C SER A 171 -0.65 20.93 22.77
N THR A 172 -0.74 22.24 22.57
CA THR A 172 0.07 23.00 21.62
C THR A 172 1.42 23.28 22.28
N CYS A 173 2.53 23.05 21.58
CA CYS A 173 3.70 23.92 21.72
C CYS A 173 4.59 23.81 20.47
N SER A 174 4.44 24.79 19.58
CA SER A 174 5.47 25.15 18.60
C SER A 174 6.64 25.77 19.36
N SER A 175 7.85 25.27 19.16
CA SER A 175 9.09 25.88 19.68
C SER A 175 9.70 26.75 18.58
N SER A 176 9.75 28.05 18.81
CA SER A 176 10.59 28.99 18.06
C SER A 176 11.96 29.12 18.73
N SER A 177 13.01 29.12 17.92
CA SER A 177 14.42 29.27 18.30
C SER A 177 14.79 30.70 18.71
N GLN A 178 15.68 30.89 19.70
CA GLN A 178 17.02 31.52 19.55
C GLN A 178 17.79 31.75 20.88
N GLU A 179 19.11 31.52 20.79
CA GLU A 179 20.28 32.14 21.48
C GLU A 179 20.69 31.81 22.95
N THR A 180 21.86 31.14 23.02
CA THR A 180 23.06 31.35 23.89
C THR A 180 23.03 31.07 25.41
N VAL A 181 23.85 30.08 25.83
CA VAL A 181 25.11 30.18 26.61
C VAL A 181 25.34 28.88 27.41
N GLY A 182 26.50 28.23 27.19
CA GLY A 182 27.21 27.46 28.23
C GLY A 182 27.09 25.92 28.21
N GLY A 183 28.23 25.25 28.06
CA GLY A 183 28.47 23.90 28.61
C GLY A 183 28.57 22.73 27.62
N ARG A 184 29.79 22.27 27.37
CA ARG A 184 30.15 21.04 26.63
C ARG A 184 30.15 19.81 27.59
N PRO A 185 30.44 18.58 27.14
CA PRO A 185 29.52 17.52 26.71
C PRO A 185 29.54 16.28 27.65
N SER A 186 28.67 15.27 27.45
CA SER A 186 29.02 13.82 27.39
C SER A 186 27.82 12.85 27.42
N SER A 187 27.90 11.86 26.52
CA SER A 187 27.42 10.46 26.55
C SER A 187 26.22 10.04 27.42
N ALA A 188 25.21 9.44 26.80
CA ALA A 188 24.71 8.09 27.15
C ALA A 188 23.65 7.61 26.15
N ALA A 189 23.75 6.33 25.82
CA ALA A 189 22.92 5.58 24.87
C ALA A 189 21.41 5.65 25.18
N LYS A 190 20.59 5.68 24.12
CA LYS A 190 19.17 5.33 24.19
C LYS A 190 18.83 4.33 23.09
N THR A 191 18.26 3.22 23.55
CA THR A 191 17.55 2.16 22.84
C THR A 191 16.54 2.72 21.83
N PRO A 192 16.29 2.03 20.69
CA PRO A 192 15.32 2.52 19.71
C PRO A 192 13.89 2.17 20.17
N GLU A 193 13.11 3.20 20.49
CA GLU A 193 11.66 3.09 20.64
C GLU A 193 10.99 2.87 19.26
N SER A 194 9.98 2.02 19.30
CA SER A 194 9.03 1.65 18.23
C SER A 194 8.76 2.74 17.19
N VAL A 195 9.36 2.57 16.00
CA VAL A 195 9.03 3.36 14.80
C VAL A 195 7.64 2.95 14.30
N LYS A 196 6.62 3.79 14.54
CA LYS A 196 5.37 3.74 13.77
C LYS A 196 5.67 4.09 12.31
N PRO A 197 5.44 3.21 11.32
CA PRO A 197 5.75 3.53 9.93
C PRO A 197 4.67 4.45 9.35
N SER A 198 4.94 5.76 9.37
CA SER A 198 4.21 6.78 8.61
C SER A 198 4.65 6.75 7.14
N CYS A 199 4.12 5.82 6.35
CA CYS A 199 4.49 5.66 4.93
C CYS A 199 3.33 5.79 3.93
N LEU A 200 2.09 5.91 4.41
CA LEU A 200 0.90 6.21 3.60
C LEU A 200 0.33 7.60 3.93
N SER A 201 1.20 8.60 4.06
CA SER A 201 0.86 9.97 4.48
C SER A 201 0.11 10.78 3.41
N GLY A 202 -0.88 10.19 2.76
CA GLY A 202 -2.07 10.92 2.29
C GLY A 202 -3.13 10.69 3.37
N GLY A 203 -3.60 11.77 4.01
CA GLY A 203 -4.33 11.77 5.28
C GLY A 203 -5.24 10.55 5.49
N ARG A 204 -5.00 9.82 6.58
CA ARG A 204 -5.94 8.80 7.06
C ARG A 204 -7.28 9.49 7.27
N GLU A 205 -8.31 9.03 6.57
CA GLU A 205 -9.64 9.59 6.76
C GLU A 205 -10.21 9.12 8.09
N TRP A 206 -11.06 9.95 8.70
CA TRP A 206 -11.59 9.74 10.05
C TRP A 206 -12.34 8.41 10.22
N TRP A 207 -12.92 7.89 9.14
CA TRP A 207 -13.75 6.69 9.14
C TRP A 207 -12.97 5.38 8.91
N PHE A 208 -11.68 5.45 8.56
CA PHE A 208 -10.91 4.24 8.19
C PHE A 208 -10.91 3.20 9.30
N ASP A 209 -10.67 3.61 10.56
CA ASP A 209 -10.60 2.68 11.68
C ASP A 209 -11.99 2.12 12.04
N ASP A 210 -13.04 2.90 11.86
CA ASP A 210 -14.43 2.49 12.08
C ASP A 210 -14.85 1.39 11.09
N VAL A 211 -14.64 1.61 9.79
CA VAL A 211 -15.01 0.64 8.74
C VAL A 211 -14.06 -0.56 8.73
N ALA A 212 -12.81 -0.40 9.18
CA ALA A 212 -11.87 -1.52 9.30
C ALA A 212 -12.28 -2.57 10.33
N SER A 213 -13.26 -2.27 11.19
CA SER A 213 -13.85 -3.25 12.12
C SER A 213 -14.86 -4.21 11.46
N LEU A 214 -15.22 -4.00 10.19
CA LEU A 214 -16.09 -4.90 9.42
C LEU A 214 -15.35 -6.17 8.98
N SER A 215 -16.11 -7.26 8.84
CA SER A 215 -15.56 -8.54 8.38
C SER A 215 -15.16 -8.49 6.89
N PRO A 216 -14.18 -9.32 6.46
CA PRO A 216 -13.77 -9.39 5.05
C PRO A 216 -14.91 -9.61 4.04
N PRO A 217 -15.89 -10.52 4.25
CA PRO A 217 -16.99 -10.72 3.30
C PRO A 217 -17.91 -9.50 3.18
N THR A 218 -18.17 -8.80 4.29
CA THR A 218 -18.95 -7.54 4.27
C THR A 218 -18.23 -6.48 3.47
N LEU A 219 -16.91 -6.36 3.64
CA LEU A 219 -16.14 -5.38 2.89
C LEU A 219 -16.05 -5.72 1.41
N GLU A 220 -15.86 -6.99 1.04
CA GLU A 220 -15.91 -7.43 -0.36
C GLU A 220 -17.26 -7.09 -1.00
N LYS A 221 -18.35 -7.32 -0.28
CA LYS A 221 -19.70 -6.95 -0.73
C LYS A 221 -19.84 -5.44 -0.88
N ALA A 222 -19.31 -4.65 0.06
CA ALA A 222 -19.30 -3.19 -0.04
C ALA A 222 -18.57 -2.71 -1.31
N MET A 223 -17.39 -3.27 -1.60
CA MET A 223 -16.65 -2.93 -2.82
C MET A 223 -17.46 -3.25 -4.09
N LYS A 224 -18.24 -4.34 -4.10
CA LYS A 224 -19.12 -4.70 -5.22
C LYS A 224 -20.29 -3.72 -5.37
N VAL A 225 -20.95 -3.36 -4.27
CA VAL A 225 -22.06 -2.38 -4.26
C VAL A 225 -21.61 -1.02 -4.77
N LEU A 226 -20.39 -0.60 -4.41
CA LEU A 226 -19.81 0.66 -4.85
C LEU A 226 -19.26 0.63 -6.28
N GLY A 227 -19.33 -0.50 -6.98
CA GLY A 227 -18.74 -0.66 -8.31
C GLY A 227 -17.22 -0.47 -8.32
N CYS A 228 -16.55 -0.71 -7.19
CA CYS A 228 -15.11 -0.50 -7.00
C CYS A 228 -14.39 -1.82 -6.73
N HIS A 229 -14.94 -2.96 -7.17
CA HIS A 229 -14.35 -4.28 -6.95
C HIS A 229 -13.45 -4.68 -8.14
N GLY A 230 -12.31 -5.32 -7.86
CA GLY A 230 -11.37 -5.76 -8.89
C GLY A 230 -10.88 -4.61 -9.78
N ALA A 231 -10.97 -4.80 -11.10
CA ALA A 231 -10.47 -3.86 -12.09
C ALA A 231 -11.25 -2.54 -12.18
N ASP A 232 -12.47 -2.50 -11.63
CA ASP A 232 -13.33 -1.30 -11.67
C ASP A 232 -12.95 -0.26 -10.60
N ASN A 233 -12.04 -0.61 -9.68
CA ASN A 233 -11.61 0.27 -8.61
C ASN A 233 -10.82 1.49 -9.11
N LYS A 234 -11.52 2.60 -9.37
CA LYS A 234 -10.94 3.90 -9.75
C LYS A 234 -10.82 4.86 -8.57
N ASN A 235 -11.38 4.51 -7.42
CA ASN A 235 -11.46 5.40 -6.26
C ASN A 235 -10.17 5.30 -5.43
N LEU A 236 -9.38 6.38 -5.41
CA LEU A 236 -8.12 6.44 -4.69
C LEU A 236 -8.29 6.39 -3.16
N THR A 237 -9.36 7.00 -2.64
CA THR A 237 -9.69 6.96 -1.21
C THR A 237 -10.01 5.54 -0.77
N LEU A 238 -10.86 4.82 -1.50
CA LEU A 238 -11.16 3.41 -1.21
C LEU A 238 -9.92 2.52 -1.38
N THR A 239 -9.06 2.82 -2.35
CA THR A 239 -7.78 2.12 -2.53
C THR A 239 -6.87 2.30 -1.30
N ARG A 240 -6.74 3.52 -0.78
CA ARG A 240 -5.98 3.80 0.45
C ARG A 240 -6.60 3.10 1.67
N PHE A 241 -7.93 3.10 1.75
CA PHE A 241 -8.65 2.37 2.79
C PHE A 241 -8.38 0.87 2.71
N LEU A 242 -8.45 0.24 1.53
CA LEU A 242 -8.15 -1.19 1.37
C LEU A 242 -6.71 -1.52 1.80
N LEU A 243 -5.73 -0.68 1.47
CA LEU A 243 -4.35 -0.87 1.93
C LEU A 243 -4.23 -0.75 3.45
N HIS A 244 -4.97 0.18 4.08
CA HIS A 244 -5.04 0.28 5.55
C HIS A 244 -5.70 -0.96 6.17
N TYR A 245 -6.83 -1.41 5.62
CA TYR A 245 -7.55 -2.59 6.07
C TYR A 245 -6.69 -3.87 6.01
N LEU A 246 -6.03 -4.09 4.87
CA LEU A 246 -5.15 -5.25 4.65
C LEU A 246 -3.95 -5.23 5.60
N ARG A 247 -3.44 -4.03 5.94
CA ARG A 247 -2.37 -3.88 6.92
C ARG A 247 -2.83 -4.23 8.34
N CYS A 248 -4.01 -3.76 8.77
CA CYS A 248 -4.56 -4.09 10.08
C CYS A 248 -4.89 -5.60 10.19
N THR A 249 -5.45 -6.19 9.15
CA THR A 249 -5.76 -7.64 9.14
C THR A 249 -4.52 -8.51 9.08
N ALA A 250 -3.45 -8.11 8.36
CA ALA A 250 -2.17 -8.82 8.35
C ALA A 250 -1.54 -8.92 9.75
N THR A 251 -1.67 -7.90 10.61
CA THR A 251 -1.19 -7.95 11.99
C THR A 251 -1.99 -8.91 12.89
N LEU A 252 -3.25 -9.18 12.54
CA LEU A 252 -4.15 -10.07 13.29
C LEU A 252 -4.13 -11.52 12.79
N ARG A 253 -3.54 -11.78 11.62
CA ARG A 253 -3.64 -13.04 10.88
C ARG A 253 -2.80 -14.21 11.41
N LYS A 254 -2.14 -14.06 12.58
CA LYS A 254 -1.44 -15.18 13.23
C LYS A 254 -2.36 -16.30 13.75
N ALA A 255 -3.68 -16.27 13.51
CA ALA A 255 -4.62 -17.13 14.22
C ALA A 255 -5.64 -17.97 13.42
N ASN A 256 -5.93 -17.79 12.11
CA ASN A 256 -6.91 -18.67 11.42
C ASN A 256 -6.83 -18.64 9.87
N ASP A 257 -6.96 -19.83 9.26
CA ASP A 257 -6.63 -20.14 7.84
C ASP A 257 -7.83 -20.03 6.85
N SER A 258 -9.06 -19.81 7.33
CA SER A 258 -10.28 -19.88 6.50
C SER A 258 -10.61 -18.59 5.72
N GLY A 259 -10.01 -17.45 6.08
CA GLY A 259 -10.23 -16.14 5.43
C GLY A 259 -9.27 -15.82 4.27
N GLY A 260 -8.44 -16.78 3.86
CA GLY A 260 -7.41 -16.68 2.81
C GLY A 260 -7.87 -15.95 1.55
N SER A 261 -8.89 -16.52 0.90
CA SER A 261 -9.32 -16.19 -0.46
C SER A 261 -9.98 -14.81 -0.59
N ILE A 262 -10.77 -14.38 0.40
CA ILE A 262 -11.49 -13.10 0.35
C ILE A 262 -10.50 -11.94 0.48
N LEU A 263 -9.55 -12.04 1.41
CA LEU A 263 -8.50 -11.04 1.59
C LEU A 263 -7.56 -10.97 0.37
N ALA A 264 -7.34 -12.09 -0.32
CA ALA A 264 -6.64 -12.09 -1.60
C ALA A 264 -7.42 -11.31 -2.67
N GLY A 265 -8.74 -11.47 -2.77
CA GLY A 265 -9.59 -10.69 -3.68
C GLY A 265 -9.61 -9.19 -3.38
N LEU A 266 -9.65 -8.82 -2.10
CA LEU A 266 -9.53 -7.42 -1.65
C LEU A 266 -8.13 -6.86 -1.94
N ALA A 267 -7.08 -7.65 -1.78
CA ALA A 267 -5.72 -7.27 -2.15
C ALA A 267 -5.58 -7.04 -3.65
N ASP A 268 -6.16 -7.89 -4.48
CA ASP A 268 -6.21 -7.70 -5.94
C ASP A 268 -6.95 -6.41 -6.31
N THR A 269 -8.10 -6.15 -5.67
CA THR A 269 -8.86 -4.90 -5.84
C THR A 269 -8.04 -3.66 -5.47
N ALA A 270 -7.26 -3.71 -4.39
CA ALA A 270 -6.36 -2.63 -4.00
C ALA A 270 -5.25 -2.42 -5.04
N VAL A 271 -4.66 -3.50 -5.58
CA VAL A 271 -3.62 -3.43 -6.62
C VAL A 271 -4.16 -2.80 -7.90
N HIS A 272 -5.37 -3.12 -8.32
CA HIS A 272 -6.00 -2.49 -9.49
C HIS A 272 -6.14 -0.97 -9.31
N GLY A 273 -6.58 -0.52 -8.14
CA GLY A 273 -6.64 0.91 -7.80
C GLY A 273 -5.26 1.57 -7.77
N VAL A 274 -4.26 0.90 -7.19
CA VAL A 274 -2.85 1.37 -7.20
C VAL A 274 -2.32 1.45 -8.63
N ALA A 275 -2.65 0.50 -9.51
CA ALA A 275 -2.16 0.48 -10.89
C ALA A 275 -2.78 1.58 -11.74
N LEU A 276 -4.07 1.85 -11.58
CA LEU A 276 -4.75 2.94 -12.26
C LEU A 276 -4.25 4.31 -11.79
N ALA A 277 -4.03 4.48 -10.48
CA ALA A 277 -3.54 5.73 -9.91
C ALA A 277 -2.00 5.91 -10.05
N GLY A 278 -1.26 4.81 -10.19
CA GLY A 278 0.20 4.78 -10.26
C GLY A 278 0.78 5.38 -11.54
N GLY A 279 -0.01 5.45 -12.62
CA GLY A 279 0.36 6.17 -13.83
C GLY A 279 0.41 7.70 -13.66
N GLY A 280 -0.23 8.25 -12.61
CA GLY A 280 -0.37 9.68 -12.37
C GLY A 280 0.40 10.23 -11.15
N GLY A 281 1.32 9.45 -10.55
CA GLY A 281 2.12 9.91 -9.41
C GLY A 281 1.38 9.95 -8.05
N ALA A 282 0.22 9.31 -7.94
CA ALA A 282 -0.60 9.31 -6.72
C ALA A 282 0.05 8.57 -5.53
N PHE A 283 1.04 7.71 -5.80
CA PHE A 283 1.80 6.96 -4.80
C PHE A 283 3.29 7.32 -4.89
N SER A 284 3.91 7.54 -3.73
CA SER A 284 5.37 7.66 -3.63
C SER A 284 6.04 6.29 -3.78
N CYS A 285 7.34 6.27 -4.10
CA CYS A 285 8.12 5.02 -4.19
C CYS A 285 7.98 4.18 -2.89
N ARG A 286 8.21 4.81 -1.74
CA ARG A 286 8.01 4.18 -0.42
C ARG A 286 6.57 3.69 -0.19
N GLY A 287 5.58 4.44 -0.68
CA GLY A 287 4.16 4.04 -0.64
C GLY A 287 3.89 2.78 -1.44
N LEU A 288 4.48 2.64 -2.64
CA LEU A 288 4.36 1.44 -3.47
C LEU A 288 5.05 0.23 -2.84
N PHE A 289 6.24 0.38 -2.25
CA PHE A 289 6.89 -0.69 -1.48
C PHE A 289 6.06 -1.10 -0.25
N SER A 290 5.48 -0.13 0.46
CA SER A 290 4.55 -0.40 1.56
C SER A 290 3.31 -1.17 1.08
N ALA A 291 2.75 -0.78 -0.08
CA ALA A 291 1.62 -1.48 -0.68
C ALA A 291 2.01 -2.92 -1.04
N LEU A 292 3.16 -3.11 -1.71
CA LEU A 292 3.68 -4.42 -2.10
C LEU A 292 3.81 -5.37 -0.91
N ARG A 293 4.39 -4.91 0.20
CA ARG A 293 4.51 -5.71 1.43
C ARG A 293 3.13 -6.07 2.00
N THR A 294 2.22 -5.11 2.02
CA THR A 294 0.87 -5.27 2.57
C THR A 294 0.05 -6.30 1.78
N VAL A 295 0.00 -6.16 0.44
CA VAL A 295 -0.79 -7.07 -0.41
C VAL A 295 -0.14 -8.44 -0.58
N SER A 296 1.20 -8.53 -0.47
CA SER A 296 1.91 -9.82 -0.51
C SER A 296 1.58 -10.69 0.68
N ALA A 297 1.48 -10.11 1.88
CA ALA A 297 1.02 -10.81 3.08
C ALA A 297 -0.45 -11.26 2.99
N ALA A 298 -1.25 -10.63 2.12
CA ALA A 298 -2.67 -10.93 1.98
C ALA A 298 -2.98 -12.11 1.04
N GLY A 299 -2.01 -12.56 0.23
CA GLY A 299 -2.16 -13.67 -0.71
C GLY A 299 -2.56 -13.25 -2.13
N LEU A 300 -2.03 -12.14 -2.67
CA LEU A 300 -2.42 -11.62 -3.98
C LEU A 300 -2.14 -12.58 -5.16
N SER A 301 -2.91 -12.42 -6.25
CA SER A 301 -2.74 -13.19 -7.47
C SER A 301 -1.43 -12.87 -8.20
N ARG A 302 -0.94 -13.82 -9.02
CA ARG A 302 0.29 -13.65 -9.80
C ARG A 302 0.22 -12.51 -10.82
N GLU A 303 -0.97 -12.19 -11.33
CA GLU A 303 -1.16 -11.09 -12.26
C GLU A 303 -1.05 -9.74 -11.56
N CYS A 304 -1.80 -9.55 -10.46
CA CYS A 304 -1.72 -8.34 -9.64
C CYS A 304 -0.30 -8.12 -9.11
N ARG A 305 0.40 -9.18 -8.71
CA ARG A 305 1.81 -9.10 -8.28
C ARG A 305 2.69 -8.52 -9.38
N ARG A 306 2.59 -9.03 -10.61
CA ARG A 306 3.36 -8.51 -11.75
C ARG A 306 3.01 -7.05 -12.07
N LYS A 307 1.74 -6.64 -11.98
CA LYS A 307 1.34 -5.24 -12.16
C LYS A 307 2.01 -4.34 -11.13
N LEU A 308 1.97 -4.72 -9.86
CA LEU A 308 2.57 -3.93 -8.79
C LEU A 308 4.10 -3.91 -8.86
N GLU A 309 4.74 -5.06 -9.13
CA GLU A 309 6.19 -5.14 -9.36
C GLU A 309 6.62 -4.27 -10.54
N THR A 310 5.81 -4.19 -11.61
CA THR A 310 6.07 -3.29 -12.75
C THR A 310 6.10 -1.82 -12.30
N LEU A 311 5.17 -1.39 -11.45
CA LEU A 311 5.10 -0.01 -10.95
C LEU A 311 6.29 0.31 -10.03
N VAL A 312 6.58 -0.60 -9.10
CA VAL A 312 7.70 -0.45 -8.15
C VAL A 312 9.04 -0.45 -8.91
N GLY A 313 9.23 -1.38 -9.84
CA GLY A 313 10.46 -1.52 -10.61
C GLY A 313 10.77 -0.26 -11.43
N ARG A 314 9.75 0.41 -11.98
CA ARG A 314 9.93 1.68 -12.71
C ARG A 314 10.44 2.84 -11.84
N MET A 315 10.34 2.74 -10.50
CA MET A 315 10.76 3.79 -9.56
C MET A 315 12.01 3.42 -8.75
N LEU A 316 12.76 2.40 -9.18
CA LEU A 316 13.93 1.90 -8.43
C LEU A 316 15.00 2.99 -8.19
N ASP A 317 15.12 3.98 -9.07
CA ASP A 317 16.02 5.13 -8.90
C ASP A 317 15.64 6.10 -7.78
N GLN A 318 14.43 5.96 -7.22
CA GLN A 318 13.89 6.73 -6.10
C GLN A 318 13.81 5.91 -4.80
N ALA A 319 14.14 4.62 -4.85
CA ALA A 319 14.06 3.73 -3.70
C ALA A 319 15.27 3.89 -2.76
N THR A 320 15.05 3.54 -1.50
CA THR A 320 16.10 3.46 -0.47
C THR A 320 16.50 2.01 -0.22
N LEU A 321 17.61 1.78 0.48
CA LEU A 321 18.04 0.42 0.83
C LEU A 321 16.95 -0.30 1.63
N ASP A 322 16.37 0.37 2.63
CA ASP A 322 15.31 -0.16 3.48
C ASP A 322 14.05 -0.59 2.70
N ASP A 323 13.80 0.01 1.52
CA ASP A 323 12.69 -0.38 0.66
C ASP A 323 12.92 -1.76 0.01
N LEU A 324 14.17 -2.09 -0.33
CA LEU A 324 14.57 -3.36 -0.94
C LEU A 324 14.69 -4.52 0.06
N LEU A 325 14.84 -4.22 1.36
CA LEU A 325 14.96 -5.21 2.43
C LEU A 325 13.59 -5.85 2.75
N VAL A 326 13.08 -6.66 1.82
CA VAL A 326 11.85 -7.45 1.97
C VAL A 326 12.22 -8.86 2.41
N SER A 327 11.56 -9.38 3.45
CA SER A 327 11.81 -10.73 3.98
C SER A 327 11.43 -11.82 2.98
N GLY A 328 12.25 -12.87 2.87
CA GLY A 328 11.99 -14.03 2.01
C GLY A 328 11.09 -15.09 2.66
N ASP A 329 10.30 -15.79 1.84
CA ASP A 329 9.37 -16.86 2.27
C ASP A 329 10.03 -18.27 2.26
N GLY A 330 11.35 -18.35 2.03
CA GLY A 330 12.03 -19.59 1.62
C GLY A 330 13.42 -19.83 2.21
N GLY A 331 13.61 -19.50 3.49
CA GLY A 331 14.83 -19.84 4.25
C GLY A 331 16.01 -18.88 4.11
N GLY A 332 15.93 -17.86 3.25
CA GLY A 332 16.86 -16.72 3.22
C GLY A 332 16.27 -15.51 3.94
N VAL A 333 17.12 -14.64 4.50
CA VAL A 333 16.67 -13.47 5.26
C VAL A 333 15.92 -12.47 4.36
N TYR A 334 16.34 -12.35 3.10
CA TYR A 334 15.79 -11.40 2.12
C TYR A 334 15.29 -12.08 0.84
N ASP A 335 14.23 -11.52 0.23
CA ASP A 335 13.72 -11.94 -1.08
C ASP A 335 14.55 -11.32 -2.23
N VAL A 336 15.71 -11.92 -2.46
CA VAL A 336 16.59 -11.57 -3.60
C VAL A 336 15.87 -11.73 -4.95
N SER A 337 14.91 -12.66 -5.05
CA SER A 337 14.22 -12.94 -6.30
C SER A 337 13.28 -11.79 -6.68
N LEU A 338 12.62 -11.16 -5.69
CA LEU A 338 11.85 -9.94 -5.89
C LEU A 338 12.73 -8.81 -6.41
N VAL A 339 13.85 -8.53 -5.74
CA VAL A 339 14.76 -7.44 -6.15
C VAL A 339 15.24 -7.65 -7.59
N MET A 340 15.62 -8.88 -7.96
CA MET A 340 16.00 -9.20 -9.34
C MET A 340 14.88 -8.94 -10.36
N ARG A 341 13.62 -9.23 -10.02
CA ARG A 341 12.47 -8.90 -10.90
C ARG A 341 12.30 -7.39 -11.04
N LEU A 342 12.44 -6.63 -9.95
CA LEU A 342 12.34 -5.16 -9.97
C LEU A 342 13.46 -4.52 -10.80
N VAL A 343 14.70 -5.01 -10.66
CA VAL A 343 15.84 -4.53 -11.46
C VAL A 343 15.61 -4.79 -12.95
N ARG A 344 15.12 -5.97 -13.34
CA ARG A 344 14.81 -6.27 -14.74
C ARG A 344 13.77 -5.31 -15.32
N VAL A 345 12.68 -5.08 -14.59
CA VAL A 345 11.65 -4.08 -14.98
C VAL A 345 12.28 -2.70 -15.13
N PHE A 346 13.11 -2.29 -14.18
CA PHE A 346 13.76 -0.99 -14.20
C PHE A 346 14.64 -0.82 -15.45
N VAL A 347 15.53 -1.77 -15.72
CA VAL A 347 16.45 -1.73 -16.87
C VAL A 347 15.66 -1.61 -18.17
N SER A 348 14.68 -2.49 -18.39
CA SER A 348 13.84 -2.43 -19.60
C SER A 348 13.11 -1.08 -19.72
N SER A 349 12.58 -0.54 -18.62
CA SER A 349 11.88 0.75 -18.64
C SER A 349 12.79 1.95 -18.96
N VAL A 350 14.07 1.86 -18.58
CA VAL A 350 15.05 2.93 -18.83
C VAL A 350 15.58 2.86 -20.26
N GLU A 351 15.77 1.66 -20.79
CA GLU A 351 16.16 1.41 -22.18
C GLU A 351 15.09 1.88 -23.17
N GLU A 352 13.81 1.58 -22.89
CA GLU A 352 12.67 2.04 -23.71
C GLU A 352 12.53 3.56 -23.74
N ALA A 353 12.87 4.25 -22.64
CA ALA A 353 12.67 5.69 -22.54
C ALA A 353 13.66 6.53 -23.37
N GLY A 354 14.85 6.00 -23.69
CA GLY A 354 15.86 6.64 -24.56
C GLY A 354 16.32 8.07 -24.19
N SER A 355 15.93 8.58 -23.02
CA SER A 355 16.11 9.98 -22.61
C SER A 355 17.51 10.23 -22.02
N PRO A 356 18.10 11.44 -22.10
CA PRO A 356 19.35 11.77 -21.40
C PRO A 356 19.30 11.53 -19.88
N SER A 357 18.11 11.65 -19.29
CA SER A 357 17.87 11.35 -17.87
C SER A 357 18.04 9.86 -17.51
N SER A 358 17.95 8.96 -18.49
CA SER A 358 18.11 7.50 -18.33
C SER A 358 19.45 7.15 -17.65
N SER A 359 20.53 7.80 -18.07
CA SER A 359 21.87 7.55 -17.57
C SER A 359 22.01 7.93 -16.08
N GLN A 360 21.39 9.02 -15.65
CA GLN A 360 21.41 9.42 -14.23
C GLN A 360 20.56 8.48 -13.37
N ARG A 361 19.39 8.07 -13.86
CA ARG A 361 18.52 7.09 -13.18
C ARG A 361 19.21 5.75 -13.05
N MET A 362 19.85 5.28 -14.12
CA MET A 362 20.63 4.03 -14.15
C MET A 362 21.76 4.04 -13.11
N ARG A 363 22.52 5.15 -13.00
CA ARG A 363 23.55 5.30 -11.96
C ARG A 363 23.01 5.31 -10.53
N LYS A 364 21.83 5.91 -10.30
CA LYS A 364 21.18 5.88 -8.98
C LYS A 364 20.80 4.45 -8.59
N ALA A 365 20.22 3.69 -9.54
CA ALA A 365 19.92 2.28 -9.33
C ALA A 365 21.19 1.44 -9.10
N GLY A 366 22.27 1.68 -9.85
CA GLY A 366 23.58 1.04 -9.65
C GLY A 366 24.08 1.18 -8.20
N ARG A 367 24.12 2.43 -7.70
CA ARG A 367 24.51 2.69 -6.30
C ARG A 367 23.59 2.02 -5.27
N LEU A 368 22.30 1.89 -5.57
CA LEU A 368 21.34 1.23 -4.69
C LEU A 368 21.55 -0.29 -4.67
N VAL A 369 21.73 -0.90 -5.84
CA VAL A 369 22.00 -2.34 -5.99
C VAL A 369 23.33 -2.72 -5.35
N ASP A 370 24.37 -1.91 -5.49
CA ASP A 370 25.68 -2.18 -4.85
C ASP A 370 25.57 -2.11 -3.32
N LYS A 371 24.78 -1.18 -2.76
CA LYS A 371 24.47 -1.13 -1.32
C LYS A 371 23.68 -2.35 -0.86
N TYR A 372 22.67 -2.74 -1.64
CA TYR A 372 21.87 -3.93 -1.36
C TYR A 372 22.71 -5.21 -1.41
N LEU A 373 23.60 -5.33 -2.39
CA LEU A 373 24.53 -6.46 -2.52
C LEU A 373 25.42 -6.55 -1.27
N ALA A 374 25.99 -5.43 -0.82
CA ALA A 374 26.80 -5.40 0.41
C ALA A 374 25.99 -5.81 1.66
N GLU A 375 24.72 -5.40 1.76
CA GLU A 375 23.84 -5.73 2.89
C GLU A 375 23.50 -7.22 2.96
N ILE A 376 23.26 -7.87 1.81
CA ILE A 376 22.95 -9.31 1.78
C ILE A 376 24.20 -10.19 1.83
N SER A 377 25.39 -9.63 1.61
CA SER A 377 26.65 -10.38 1.51
C SER A 377 26.99 -11.22 2.74
N PRO A 378 26.72 -10.78 4.00
CA PRO A 378 26.97 -11.59 5.19
C PRO A 378 26.00 -12.76 5.40
N ASP A 379 24.89 -12.84 4.65
CA ASP A 379 23.87 -13.88 4.83
C ASP A 379 24.40 -15.25 4.40
N GLN A 380 24.56 -16.16 5.37
CA GLN A 380 25.03 -17.54 5.15
C GLN A 380 24.11 -18.36 4.23
N GLY A 381 22.84 -17.94 4.07
CA GLY A 381 21.89 -18.53 3.14
C GLY A 381 22.07 -18.07 1.69
N LEU A 382 22.92 -17.07 1.43
CA LEU A 382 23.13 -16.49 0.11
C LEU A 382 24.10 -17.35 -0.72
N ARG A 383 23.55 -18.10 -1.68
CA ARG A 383 24.35 -18.90 -2.63
C ARG A 383 25.15 -18.02 -3.59
N VAL A 384 26.32 -18.50 -4.02
CA VAL A 384 27.20 -17.89 -5.04
C VAL A 384 26.44 -17.46 -6.29
N SER A 385 25.54 -18.30 -6.80
CA SER A 385 24.75 -18.00 -8.00
C SER A 385 23.79 -16.82 -7.81
N ARG A 386 23.23 -16.62 -6.61
CA ARG A 386 22.37 -15.48 -6.31
C ARG A 386 23.19 -14.20 -6.12
N PHE A 387 24.35 -14.29 -5.45
CA PHE A 387 25.27 -13.17 -5.33
C PHE A 387 25.66 -12.63 -6.72
N LEU A 388 26.13 -13.53 -7.60
CA LEU A 388 26.51 -13.19 -8.97
C LEU A 388 25.34 -12.59 -9.76
N ALA A 389 24.15 -13.20 -9.66
CA ALA A 389 22.97 -12.69 -10.34
C ALA A 389 22.66 -11.23 -9.98
N VAL A 390 22.83 -10.84 -8.71
CA VAL A 390 22.62 -9.45 -8.27
C VAL A 390 23.75 -8.54 -8.75
N ALA A 391 25.02 -8.98 -8.61
CA ALA A 391 26.18 -8.21 -9.05
C ALA A 391 26.13 -7.88 -10.56
N GLU A 392 25.71 -8.86 -11.37
CA GLU A 392 25.64 -8.78 -12.84
C GLU A 392 24.27 -8.29 -13.35
N SER A 393 23.36 -7.90 -12.46
CA SER A 393 21.99 -7.51 -12.82
C SER A 393 21.86 -6.19 -13.60
N LEU A 394 22.92 -5.38 -13.60
CA LEU A 394 22.96 -4.05 -14.22
C LEU A 394 24.13 -3.95 -15.20
N PRO A 395 23.97 -3.19 -16.30
CA PRO A 395 25.05 -2.95 -17.26
C PRO A 395 26.16 -2.07 -16.67
N ASP A 396 27.35 -2.12 -17.27
CA ASP A 396 28.50 -1.30 -16.89
C ASP A 396 28.23 0.21 -16.87
N SER A 397 27.28 0.68 -17.68
CA SER A 397 26.87 2.09 -17.71
C SER A 397 26.15 2.55 -16.43
N ALA A 398 25.67 1.62 -15.61
CA ALA A 398 25.07 1.90 -14.31
C ALA A 398 26.11 2.24 -13.23
N ARG A 399 27.40 1.98 -13.49
CA ARG A 399 28.48 2.14 -12.52
C ARG A 399 29.55 3.07 -13.04
N ASP A 400 29.82 4.12 -12.27
CA ASP A 400 30.97 5.00 -12.49
C ASP A 400 32.27 4.29 -12.07
N CYS A 401 32.21 3.46 -11.01
CA CYS A 401 33.27 2.56 -10.57
C CYS A 401 32.70 1.26 -9.99
N TYR A 402 33.53 0.22 -9.87
CA TYR A 402 33.15 -1.10 -9.32
C TYR A 402 33.52 -1.29 -7.84
N ASP A 403 33.98 -0.24 -7.15
CA ASP A 403 34.42 -0.28 -5.75
C ASP A 403 33.32 -0.78 -4.80
N GLY A 404 32.06 -0.39 -5.06
CA GLY A 404 30.90 -0.85 -4.28
C GLY A 404 30.66 -2.35 -4.39
N VAL A 405 30.80 -2.90 -5.61
CA VAL A 405 30.71 -4.34 -5.88
C VAL A 405 31.89 -5.08 -5.27
N TYR A 406 33.10 -4.53 -5.37
CA TYR A 406 34.30 -5.10 -4.74
C TYR A 406 34.13 -5.18 -3.22
N ARG A 407 33.64 -4.11 -2.58
CA ARG A 407 33.38 -4.12 -1.14
C ARG A 407 32.35 -5.18 -0.73
N ALA A 408 31.28 -5.34 -1.52
CA ALA A 408 30.30 -6.40 -1.27
C ALA A 408 30.91 -7.80 -1.43
N LEU A 409 31.74 -7.98 -2.47
CA LEU A 409 32.46 -9.23 -2.70
C LEU A 409 33.41 -9.55 -1.54
N ASP A 410 34.16 -8.57 -1.05
CA ASP A 410 35.07 -8.74 0.08
C ASP A 410 34.32 -9.23 1.33
N ILE A 411 33.22 -8.56 1.68
CA ILE A 411 32.32 -8.97 2.78
C ILE A 411 31.79 -10.40 2.57
N TYR A 412 31.41 -10.75 1.34
CA TYR A 412 30.90 -12.09 1.02
C TYR A 412 31.99 -13.16 1.20
N LEU A 413 33.21 -12.91 0.71
CA LEU A 413 34.35 -13.81 0.86
C LEU A 413 34.76 -13.99 2.34
N GLU A 414 34.71 -12.92 3.13
CA GLU A 414 35.01 -12.96 4.56
C GLU A 414 33.97 -13.76 5.35
N SER A 415 32.69 -13.60 5.00
CA SER A 415 31.58 -14.29 5.68
C SER A 415 31.41 -15.75 5.25
N HIS A 416 31.87 -16.14 4.06
CA HIS A 416 31.70 -17.49 3.50
C HIS A 416 33.04 -18.23 3.41
N ALA A 417 33.58 -18.64 4.55
CA ALA A 417 34.88 -19.30 4.63
C ALA A 417 34.97 -20.64 3.86
N GLU A 418 33.84 -21.32 3.67
CA GLU A 418 33.73 -22.64 3.04
C GLU A 418 33.88 -22.63 1.51
N LEU A 419 34.01 -21.45 0.88
CA LEU A 419 34.12 -21.32 -0.57
C LEU A 419 35.41 -21.96 -1.13
N THR A 420 35.23 -22.74 -2.19
CA THR A 420 36.31 -23.35 -2.99
C THR A 420 37.11 -22.31 -3.77
N VAL A 421 38.31 -22.66 -4.22
CA VAL A 421 39.16 -21.75 -5.00
C VAL A 421 38.48 -21.38 -6.33
N GLU A 422 37.77 -22.32 -6.94
CA GLU A 422 37.00 -22.15 -8.18
C GLU A 422 35.80 -21.20 -7.99
N GLU A 423 35.08 -21.32 -6.88
CA GLU A 423 33.99 -20.40 -6.53
C GLU A 423 34.50 -18.99 -6.30
N ARG A 424 35.60 -18.83 -5.56
CA ARG A 424 36.25 -17.51 -5.36
C ARG A 424 36.68 -16.90 -6.68
N ALA A 425 37.26 -17.69 -7.59
CA ALA A 425 37.64 -17.23 -8.91
C ALA A 425 36.43 -16.85 -9.78
N THR A 426 35.31 -17.56 -9.63
CA THR A 426 34.06 -17.27 -10.34
C THR A 426 33.40 -16.00 -9.81
N LEU A 427 33.39 -15.79 -8.50
CA LEU A 427 32.91 -14.57 -7.86
C LEU A 427 33.67 -13.32 -8.33
N CYS A 428 34.99 -13.40 -8.45
CA CYS A 428 35.78 -12.27 -8.94
C CYS A 428 35.45 -11.84 -10.38
N ARG A 429 34.75 -12.65 -11.18
CA ARG A 429 34.38 -12.29 -12.57
C ARG A 429 33.33 -11.19 -12.64
N CYS A 430 32.58 -10.94 -11.57
CA CYS A 430 31.58 -9.88 -11.54
C CYS A 430 32.18 -8.46 -11.45
N LEU A 431 33.51 -8.33 -11.35
CA LEU A 431 34.20 -7.05 -11.29
C LEU A 431 34.71 -6.63 -12.67
N ASN A 432 34.42 -5.38 -13.06
CA ASN A 432 35.14 -4.73 -14.15
C ASN A 432 36.40 -4.04 -13.60
N TYR A 433 37.57 -4.67 -13.82
CA TYR A 433 38.86 -4.19 -13.31
C TYR A 433 39.31 -2.84 -13.89
N GLU A 434 38.84 -2.46 -15.07
CA GLU A 434 39.15 -1.15 -15.69
C GLU A 434 38.44 0.00 -14.98
N LYS A 435 37.32 -0.32 -14.32
CA LYS A 435 36.49 0.63 -13.57
C LYS A 435 36.68 0.54 -12.05
N LEU A 436 37.69 -0.18 -11.58
CA LEU A 436 38.10 -0.12 -10.17
C LEU A 436 38.99 1.10 -9.94
N THR A 437 38.84 1.75 -8.80
CA THR A 437 39.80 2.78 -8.40
C THR A 437 41.14 2.16 -8.02
N LEU A 438 42.21 2.96 -8.09
CA LEU A 438 43.56 2.51 -7.72
C LEU A 438 43.62 2.02 -6.26
N GLU A 439 42.84 2.61 -5.37
CA GLU A 439 42.73 2.19 -3.97
C GLU A 439 42.07 0.81 -3.86
N ALA A 440 40.90 0.63 -4.48
CA ALA A 440 40.21 -0.66 -4.52
C ALA A 440 41.07 -1.77 -5.16
N CYS A 441 41.83 -1.47 -6.22
CA CYS A 441 42.76 -2.42 -6.83
C CYS A 441 43.91 -2.84 -5.89
N LYS A 442 44.45 -1.90 -5.10
CA LYS A 442 45.50 -2.22 -4.11
C LYS A 442 44.96 -3.09 -2.99
N ASP A 443 43.74 -2.81 -2.53
CA ASP A 443 43.08 -3.59 -1.49
C ASP A 443 42.76 -5.00 -1.99
N LEU A 444 42.22 -5.11 -3.22
CA LEU A 444 41.99 -6.37 -3.91
C LEU A 444 43.26 -7.22 -4.00
N ALA A 445 44.40 -6.59 -4.34
CA ALA A 445 45.67 -7.30 -4.45
C ALA A 445 46.26 -7.74 -3.09
N ARG A 446 45.87 -7.08 -1.99
CA ARG A 446 46.28 -7.45 -0.63
C ARG A 446 45.41 -8.54 -0.02
N ASN A 447 44.21 -8.73 -0.56
CA ASN A 447 43.25 -9.70 -0.05
C ASN A 447 43.71 -11.14 -0.34
N ARG A 448 43.95 -11.90 0.74
CA ARG A 448 44.43 -13.29 0.66
C ARG A 448 43.37 -14.27 0.17
N LEU A 449 42.08 -13.90 0.23
CA LEU A 449 40.98 -14.72 -0.24
C LEU A 449 40.85 -14.68 -1.77
N ILE A 450 41.47 -13.69 -2.41
CA ILE A 450 41.41 -13.50 -3.86
C ILE A 450 42.53 -14.32 -4.53
N PRO A 451 42.21 -15.10 -5.58
CA PRO A 451 43.23 -15.88 -6.28
C PRO A 451 44.36 -14.98 -6.84
N PRO A 452 45.65 -15.35 -6.67
CA PRO A 452 46.78 -14.49 -7.05
C PRO A 452 46.78 -14.07 -8.53
N ARG A 453 46.30 -14.95 -9.41
CA ARG A 453 46.20 -14.67 -10.86
C ARG A 453 45.28 -13.47 -11.14
N ILE A 454 44.17 -13.37 -10.40
CA ILE A 454 43.20 -12.28 -10.53
C ILE A 454 43.79 -10.97 -9.95
N ALA A 455 44.45 -11.04 -8.80
CA ALA A 455 45.13 -9.90 -8.20
C ALA A 455 46.17 -9.27 -9.15
N VAL A 456 46.98 -10.12 -9.82
CA VAL A 456 47.97 -9.67 -10.82
C VAL A 456 47.28 -9.05 -12.03
N GLN A 457 46.20 -9.66 -12.54
CA GLN A 457 45.44 -9.13 -13.67
C GLN A 457 44.87 -7.73 -13.35
N ALA A 458 44.22 -7.57 -12.20
CA ALA A 458 43.66 -6.29 -11.77
C ALA A 458 44.73 -5.19 -11.66
N LEU A 459 45.91 -5.50 -11.10
CA LEU A 459 47.02 -4.56 -11.00
C LEU A 459 47.65 -4.22 -12.36
N SER A 460 47.66 -5.17 -13.31
CA SER A 460 48.25 -4.95 -14.64
C SER A 460 47.47 -3.93 -15.46
N LEU A 461 46.14 -3.88 -15.31
CA LEU A 461 45.25 -2.96 -16.01
C LEU A 461 45.33 -1.52 -15.49
N GLN A 462 45.88 -1.32 -14.29
CA GLN A 462 46.04 0.00 -13.67
C GLN A 462 47.42 0.63 -13.95
N ARG A 463 48.34 -0.09 -14.60
CA ARG A 463 49.65 0.46 -14.97
C ARG A 463 49.54 1.21 -16.30
N PRO A 464 50.07 2.45 -16.39
CA PRO A 464 50.15 3.14 -17.67
C PRO A 464 51.01 2.32 -18.66
N PRO A 465 50.68 2.35 -19.96
CA PRO A 465 51.31 1.50 -20.99
C PRO A 465 52.84 1.68 -21.15
N ASP A 466 53.44 2.69 -20.53
CA ASP A 466 54.88 2.98 -20.64
C ASP A 466 55.79 2.18 -19.69
N ALA A 467 55.23 1.39 -18.76
CA ALA A 467 56.04 0.62 -17.79
C ALA A 467 56.54 -0.75 -18.31
N LEU A 468 56.19 -1.15 -19.54
CA LEU A 468 56.49 -2.48 -20.09
C LEU A 468 57.66 -2.54 -21.09
N LYS A 469 58.42 -1.46 -21.27
CA LYS A 469 59.68 -1.48 -22.04
C LYS A 469 60.88 -1.41 -21.10
N ASN A 470 61.26 -2.55 -20.53
CA ASN A 470 62.65 -3.03 -20.31
C ASN A 470 62.71 -4.02 -19.13
N PRO A 471 62.84 -5.33 -19.39
CA PRO A 471 63.22 -6.29 -18.38
C PRO A 471 64.72 -6.61 -18.51
N LEU A 472 65.61 -5.72 -18.05
CA LEU A 472 66.96 -6.09 -17.62
C LEU A 472 67.69 -4.87 -17.02
N SER A 473 67.60 -4.69 -15.71
CA SER A 473 68.71 -4.29 -14.83
C SER A 473 68.19 -3.93 -13.43
N SER A 474 68.78 -4.57 -12.42
CA SER A 474 68.73 -4.16 -11.02
C SER A 474 70.17 -4.15 -10.50
N PRO A 475 70.51 -3.53 -9.36
CA PRO A 475 69.83 -2.47 -8.60
C PRO A 475 70.80 -1.31 -8.21
N THR A 476 70.28 -0.14 -7.81
CA THR A 476 70.89 0.70 -6.76
C THR A 476 69.92 1.80 -6.31
N PRO A 477 69.92 2.19 -5.03
CA PRO A 477 68.90 3.07 -4.47
C PRO A 477 69.24 4.53 -4.78
N LYS A 478 68.45 5.17 -5.66
CA LYS A 478 68.46 6.62 -5.78
C LYS A 478 67.20 7.21 -5.16
N ARG A 479 67.46 7.97 -4.10
CA ARG A 479 66.62 8.98 -3.45
C ARG A 479 65.52 9.51 -4.38
N VAL A 480 64.29 9.33 -3.94
CA VAL A 480 63.10 10.01 -4.45
C VAL A 480 63.32 11.51 -4.36
N VAL A 481 63.27 12.20 -5.50
CA VAL A 481 62.93 13.61 -5.60
C VAL A 481 61.63 13.66 -6.40
N PRO A 482 60.54 14.24 -5.87
CA PRO A 482 59.30 14.36 -6.62
C PRO A 482 59.48 15.28 -7.84
N ASP A 483 58.90 14.89 -8.99
CA ASP A 483 58.85 15.67 -10.24
C ASP A 483 57.84 16.84 -10.13
N ASP A 484 57.91 17.61 -9.04
CA ASP A 484 57.03 18.76 -8.74
C ASP A 484 57.21 19.93 -9.73
N GLU A 485 58.39 20.05 -10.34
CA GLU A 485 58.69 21.18 -11.25
C GLU A 485 57.95 21.07 -12.59
N LYS A 486 57.70 19.86 -13.11
CA LYS A 486 56.94 19.71 -14.36
C LYS A 486 55.45 19.95 -14.18
N GLU A 487 54.84 19.47 -13.09
CA GLU A 487 53.43 19.76 -12.79
C GLU A 487 53.20 21.25 -12.54
N LYS A 488 54.15 21.92 -11.87
CA LYS A 488 54.08 23.36 -11.61
C LYS A 488 54.22 24.19 -12.88
N GLU A 489 55.05 23.77 -13.83
CA GLU A 489 55.16 24.42 -15.15
C GLU A 489 53.90 24.19 -16.01
N VAL A 490 53.32 22.98 -15.99
CA VAL A 490 52.05 22.69 -16.68
C VAL A 490 50.90 23.52 -16.08
N LEU A 491 50.82 23.62 -14.75
CA LEU A 491 49.83 24.45 -14.06
C LEU A 491 50.02 25.94 -14.37
N ARG A 492 51.26 26.44 -14.45
CA ARG A 492 51.55 27.82 -14.87
C ARG A 492 51.12 28.09 -16.32
N LEU A 493 51.37 27.16 -17.23
CA LEU A 493 50.98 27.29 -18.63
C LEU A 493 49.45 27.29 -18.77
N ASN A 494 48.75 26.43 -18.03
CA ASN A 494 47.29 26.36 -18.00
C ASN A 494 46.67 27.63 -17.39
N LEU A 495 47.27 28.17 -16.32
CA LEU A 495 46.81 29.43 -15.71
C LEU A 495 46.97 30.61 -16.69
N ARG A 496 48.09 30.68 -17.43
CA ARG A 496 48.28 31.69 -18.49
C ARG A 496 47.28 31.56 -19.62
N ARG A 497 46.97 30.33 -20.06
CA ARG A 497 45.92 30.09 -21.07
C ARG A 497 44.53 30.51 -20.56
N MET A 498 44.20 30.20 -19.31
CA MET A 498 42.93 30.64 -18.71
C MET A 498 42.85 32.16 -18.62
N GLN A 499 43.92 32.83 -18.20
CA GLN A 499 43.98 34.29 -18.15
C GLN A 499 43.79 34.93 -19.53
N GLY A 500 44.38 34.35 -20.60
CA GLY A 500 44.14 34.79 -21.97
C GLY A 500 42.68 34.68 -22.40
N ARG A 501 42.04 33.54 -22.13
CA ARG A 501 40.61 33.33 -22.45
C ARG A 501 39.67 34.25 -21.66
N VAL A 502 40.02 34.55 -20.41
CA VAL A 502 39.25 35.51 -19.59
C VAL A 502 39.39 36.92 -20.15
N ALA A 503 40.58 37.35 -20.56
CA ALA A 503 40.78 38.65 -21.20
C ALA A 503 40.01 38.78 -22.53
N GLU A 504 39.98 37.72 -23.35
CA GLU A 504 39.16 37.66 -24.57
C GLU A 504 37.66 37.76 -24.25
N LEU A 505 37.18 37.02 -23.25
CA LEU A 505 35.78 37.10 -22.80
C LEU A 505 35.43 38.49 -22.26
N GLU A 506 36.31 39.13 -21.52
CA GLU A 506 36.11 40.51 -21.03
C GLU A 506 36.03 41.52 -22.18
N MET A 507 36.85 41.34 -23.22
CA MET A 507 36.78 42.15 -24.45
C MET A 507 35.44 41.95 -25.17
N VAL A 508 34.98 40.71 -25.33
CA VAL A 508 33.66 40.41 -25.92
C VAL A 508 32.53 40.99 -25.08
N CYS A 509 32.61 40.90 -23.74
CA CYS A 509 31.62 41.50 -22.85
C CYS A 509 31.65 43.04 -22.84
N LYS A 510 32.77 43.68 -23.17
CA LYS A 510 32.86 45.13 -23.37
C LYS A 510 32.26 45.53 -24.72
N GLU A 511 32.55 44.77 -25.77
CA GLU A 511 31.98 44.96 -27.12
C GLU A 511 30.45 44.85 -27.10
N MET A 512 29.90 43.80 -26.49
CA MET A 512 28.44 43.63 -26.32
C MET A 512 27.80 44.77 -25.53
N ARG A 513 28.49 45.29 -24.51
CA ARG A 513 28.02 46.46 -23.74
C ARG A 513 28.09 47.76 -24.55
N GLY A 514 29.03 47.89 -25.48
CA GLY A 514 29.08 48.99 -26.45
C GLY A 514 27.92 48.92 -27.42
N GLN A 515 27.64 47.73 -27.96
CA GLN A 515 26.52 47.50 -28.90
C GLN A 515 25.15 47.73 -28.25
N MET A 516 24.97 47.36 -26.97
CA MET A 516 23.75 47.67 -26.20
C MET A 516 23.55 49.17 -25.93
N LYS A 517 24.62 49.98 -25.94
CA LYS A 517 24.52 51.44 -25.76
C LYS A 517 24.26 52.20 -27.07
N LEU A 518 24.46 51.55 -28.23
CA LEU A 518 24.30 52.13 -29.55
C LEU A 518 22.99 51.76 -30.25
N SER A 519 22.13 50.92 -29.65
CA SER A 519 20.79 50.64 -30.18
C SER A 519 19.82 51.80 -29.84
N PRO A 520 19.25 52.52 -30.83
CA PRO A 520 18.27 53.56 -30.56
C PRO A 520 16.94 52.96 -30.09
N ARG A 521 16.44 53.49 -28.99
CA ARG A 521 15.13 53.23 -28.39
C ARG A 521 14.04 53.61 -29.41
N ALA A 522 13.44 52.64 -30.11
CA ALA A 522 12.31 52.88 -30.99
C ALA A 522 11.09 53.32 -30.15
N ALA A 523 10.64 54.55 -30.42
CA ALA A 523 9.66 55.28 -29.64
C ALA A 523 8.22 54.81 -29.91
N ALA A 524 7.44 54.70 -28.83
CA ALA A 524 5.99 54.63 -28.87
C ALA A 524 5.38 56.03 -29.07
N LYS A 525 4.60 56.20 -30.14
CA LYS A 525 3.50 57.17 -30.37
C LYS A 525 2.71 56.56 -31.55
N GLY A 526 1.48 56.07 -31.43
CA GLY A 526 0.28 56.74 -30.92
C GLY A 526 -0.53 57.21 -32.13
N ASN A 527 -1.55 56.45 -32.54
CA ASN A 527 -2.59 56.95 -33.45
C ASN A 527 -3.96 56.36 -33.06
N LYS A 528 -4.79 57.20 -32.45
CA LYS A 528 -6.26 57.08 -32.43
C LYS A 528 -6.77 57.74 -33.71
N ALA A 529 -7.70 57.10 -34.43
CA ALA A 529 -8.95 57.72 -34.89
C ALA A 529 -9.83 56.77 -35.73
N LEU A 530 -11.15 56.96 -35.56
CA LEU A 530 -12.29 56.67 -36.44
C LEU A 530 -12.78 55.21 -36.49
N ALA A 531 -13.87 54.86 -35.80
CA ALA A 531 -15.27 55.22 -36.06
C ALA A 531 -15.82 54.68 -37.38
N GLY A 532 -16.66 53.64 -37.27
CA GLY A 532 -17.55 53.16 -38.32
C GLY A 532 -18.71 52.43 -37.67
N ARG A 533 -19.85 53.13 -37.52
CA ARG A 533 -21.13 52.55 -37.10
C ARG A 533 -21.67 51.68 -38.24
N GLY A 534 -22.15 50.49 -37.90
CA GLY A 534 -23.11 49.72 -38.67
C GLY A 534 -24.07 49.02 -37.70
N LEU A 535 -25.27 49.58 -37.57
CA LEU A 535 -26.48 48.95 -37.00
C LEU A 535 -27.04 47.92 -38.03
N PRO A 536 -28.17 47.24 -37.78
CA PRO A 536 -28.65 46.52 -36.59
C PRO A 536 -29.25 45.14 -36.95
N TRP A 537 -29.64 44.32 -35.97
CA TRP A 537 -31.00 43.74 -35.91
C TRP A 537 -31.32 43.10 -34.56
N MET A 538 -32.56 43.30 -34.15
CA MET A 538 -33.23 42.74 -32.98
C MET A 538 -33.57 41.27 -33.23
N CYS A 539 -33.42 40.43 -32.22
CA CYS A 539 -34.49 39.74 -31.49
C CYS A 539 -33.87 39.05 -30.28
#